data_AF-A0A9X6WJI9-F1
#
_entry.id   AF-A0A9X6WJI9-F1
#
_cell.length_a   1.000
_cell.length_b   1.000
_cell.length_c   1.000
_cell.angle_alpha   90.00
_cell.angle_beta   90.00
_cell.angle_gamma   90.00
#
_symmetry.space_group_name_H-M   'P 1'
#
loop_
_entity.id
_entity.type
_entity.pdbx_description
1 polymer ?
#
loop_
_entity_poly.entity_id
_entity_poly.type
_entity_poly.pdbx_seq_one_letter_code
_entity_poly.pdbx_strand_id
1 'polypeptide(L)'
;MKFWAIAYQYQEDVFYNFVKEETTLELNENCFLPTEKMAENFIKQELGDDYVPVEIELETLERNGVWSHTRGRVKRWDEQF
;
A
#
# COMPACT_ATOMS: atom_id res chain seq x y z
N MET A 1 -14.30 1.46 -0.27
CA MET A 1 -13.92 0.92 1.06
C MET A 1 -12.49 1.32 1.36
N LYS A 2 -12.17 1.72 2.59
CA LYS A 2 -10.84 2.24 2.94
C LYS A 2 -9.98 1.20 3.64
N PHE A 3 -8.73 1.11 3.22
CA PHE A 3 -7.69 0.23 3.74
C PHE A 3 -6.37 0.99 3.81
N TRP A 4 -5.37 0.34 4.38
CA TRP A 4 -3.99 0.83 4.41
C TRP A 4 -3.08 -0.20 3.76
N ALA A 5 -2.09 0.25 3.01
CA ALA A 5 -1.00 -0.56 2.51
C ALA A 5 0.33 0.02 3.00
N ILE A 6 1.41 -0.73 2.81
CA ILE A 6 2.76 -0.29 3.10
C ILE A 6 3.50 -0.11 1.77
N ALA A 7 3.86 1.12 1.45
CA ALA A 7 4.50 1.52 0.21
C ALA A 7 6.02 1.55 0.36
N TYR A 8 6.76 1.01 -0.62
CA TYR A 8 8.20 1.21 -0.72
C TYR A 8 8.47 2.58 -1.36
N GLN A 9 9.04 3.50 -0.58
CA GLN A 9 9.02 4.92 -0.97
C GLN A 9 9.89 5.28 -2.18
N TYR A 10 10.80 4.40 -2.62
CA TYR A 10 11.74 4.69 -3.72
C TYR A 10 11.30 4.14 -5.08
N GLN A 11 10.20 3.39 -5.13
CA GLN A 11 9.65 2.88 -6.38
C GLN A 11 8.13 3.03 -6.35
N GLU A 12 7.59 3.76 -7.33
CA GLU A 12 6.16 4.03 -7.43
C GLU A 12 5.34 2.75 -7.56
N ASP A 13 4.19 2.73 -6.88
CA ASP A 13 3.21 1.63 -6.88
C ASP A 13 3.80 0.27 -6.51
N VAL A 14 4.85 0.27 -5.66
CA VAL A 14 5.39 -0.93 -5.02
C VAL A 14 4.90 -1.01 -3.58
N PHE A 15 4.28 -2.14 -3.24
CA PHE A 15 3.66 -2.38 -1.95
C PHE A 15 4.22 -3.64 -1.29
N TYR A 16 4.13 -3.73 0.03
CA TYR A 16 4.49 -4.94 0.77
C TYR A 16 3.35 -5.98 0.74
N ASN A 17 3.67 -7.22 0.38
CA ASN A 17 2.76 -8.36 0.42
C ASN A 17 2.97 -9.16 1.71
N PHE A 18 1.96 -9.18 2.58
CA PHE A 18 2.04 -9.84 3.89
C PHE A 18 2.05 -11.37 3.82
N VAL A 19 1.61 -11.97 2.73
CA VAL A 19 1.59 -13.44 2.57
C VAL A 19 2.91 -13.97 2.02
N LYS A 20 3.51 -13.23 1.09
CA LYS A 20 4.80 -13.59 0.47
C LYS A 20 6.01 -13.01 1.21
N GLU A 21 5.78 -12.06 2.11
CA GLU A 21 6.83 -11.33 2.84
C GLU A 21 7.83 -10.62 1.91
N GLU A 22 7.33 -10.09 0.80
CA GLU A 22 8.13 -9.40 -0.23
C GLU A 22 7.37 -8.21 -0.83
N THR A 23 8.07 -7.35 -1.57
CA THR A 23 7.45 -6.27 -2.34
C THR A 23 6.77 -6.80 -3.61
N THR A 24 5.64 -6.19 -3.98
CA THR A 24 4.85 -6.53 -5.17
C THR A 24 4.37 -5.27 -5.89
N LEU A 25 4.17 -5.39 -7.21
CA LEU A 25 3.47 -4.40 -8.05
C LEU A 25 1.96 -4.66 -8.10
N GLU A 26 1.52 -5.83 -7.64
CA GLU A 26 0.11 -6.22 -7.64
C GLU A 26 -0.53 -5.86 -6.31
N LEU A 27 -1.26 -4.74 -6.27
CA LEU A 27 -2.05 -4.37 -5.11
C LEU A 27 -3.31 -5.24 -5.02
N ASN A 28 -3.41 -6.04 -3.96
CA ASN A 28 -4.54 -6.94 -3.69
C ASN A 28 -4.76 -7.10 -2.18
N GLU A 29 -5.68 -7.96 -1.77
CA GLU A 29 -6.04 -8.20 -0.37
C GLU A 29 -4.86 -8.57 0.53
N ASN A 30 -3.80 -9.18 -0.02
CA ASN A 30 -2.61 -9.56 0.73
C ASN A 30 -1.71 -8.35 1.05
N CYS A 31 -2.05 -7.16 0.57
CA CYS A 31 -1.35 -5.91 0.84
C CYS A 31 -2.12 -5.01 1.81
N PHE A 32 -3.32 -5.41 2.24
CA PHE A 32 -4.22 -4.53 3.00
C PHE A 32 -4.18 -4.77 4.50
N LEU A 33 -4.14 -3.66 5.22
CA LEU A 33 -4.31 -3.54 6.65
C LEU A 33 -5.55 -2.70 6.95
N PRO A 34 -6.23 -2.94 8.08
CA PRO A 34 -7.45 -2.24 8.42
C PRO A 34 -7.21 -0.81 8.95
N THR A 35 -6.00 -0.50 9.45
CA THR A 35 -5.71 0.80 10.08
C THR A 35 -4.28 1.27 9.81
N GLU A 36 -4.08 2.59 9.75
CA GLU A 36 -2.77 3.25 9.68
C GLU A 36 -1.82 2.76 10.77
N LYS A 37 -2.32 2.73 12.01
CA LYS A 37 -1.54 2.33 13.19
C LYS A 37 -0.95 0.92 13.05
N MET A 38 -1.65 0.01 12.38
CA MET A 38 -1.10 -1.33 12.12
C MET A 38 0.03 -1.27 11.09
N ALA A 39 -0.11 -0.45 10.04
CA ALA A 39 0.93 -0.25 9.05
C ALA A 39 2.17 0.39 9.68
N GLU A 40 2.01 1.47 10.45
CA GLU A 40 3.10 2.13 11.17
C GLU A 40 3.84 1.19 12.13
N ASN A 41 3.10 0.39 12.91
CA ASN A 41 3.69 -0.57 13.83
C ASN A 41 4.50 -1.64 13.08
N PHE A 42 3.96 -2.17 11.98
CA PHE A 42 4.65 -3.18 11.17
C PHE A 42 5.92 -2.62 10.54
N ILE A 43 5.84 -1.42 9.95
CA ILE A 43 7.01 -0.73 9.37
C ILE A 43 8.11 -0.58 10.42
N LYS A 44 7.77 -0.09 11.62
CA LYS A 44 8.73 0.12 12.70
C LYS A 44 9.39 -1.17 13.20
N GLN A 45 8.66 -2.28 13.16
CA GLN A 45 9.14 -3.56 13.68
C GLN A 45 9.98 -4.32 12.64
N GLU A 46 9.55 -4.33 11.38
CA GLU A 46 10.04 -5.29 10.38
C GLU A 46 10.75 -4.65 9.18
N LEU A 47 10.41 -3.41 8.79
CA LEU A 47 10.79 -2.87 7.47
C LEU A 47 11.69 -1.63 7.52
N GLY A 48 11.55 -0.79 8.55
CA GLY A 48 12.31 0.45 8.71
C GLY A 48 11.85 1.61 7.82
N ASP A 49 12.66 2.67 7.79
CA ASP A 49 12.30 3.98 7.24
C ASP A 49 12.13 4.02 5.70
N ASP A 50 12.46 2.93 5.01
CA ASP A 50 12.30 2.79 3.56
C ASP A 50 10.85 2.55 3.12
N TYR A 51 9.95 2.37 4.10
CA TYR A 51 8.54 2.11 3.87
C TYR A 51 7.67 3.13 4.57
N VAL A 52 6.53 3.43 3.97
CA VAL A 52 5.56 4.38 4.51
C VAL A 52 4.14 3.82 4.42
N PRO A 53 3.26 4.13 5.39
CA PRO A 53 1.86 3.78 5.30
C PRO A 53 1.20 4.61 4.19
N VAL A 54 0.30 4.00 3.42
CA VAL A 54 -0.50 4.68 2.39
C VAL A 54 -1.96 4.26 2.48
N GLU A 55 -2.88 5.23 2.49
CA GLU A 55 -4.32 4.97 2.45
C GLU A 55 -4.69 4.45 1.05
N ILE A 56 -5.50 3.39 0.97
CA ILE A 56 -6.05 2.83 -0.26
C ILE A 56 -7.58 2.90 -0.17
N GLU A 57 -8.20 3.51 -1.16
CA GLU A 57 -9.65 3.58 -1.30
C GLU A 57 -10.10 2.71 -2.49
N LEU A 58 -10.70 1.56 -2.20
CA LEU A 58 -11.30 0.69 -3.20
C LEU A 58 -12.62 1.29 -3.69
N GLU A 59 -12.74 1.54 -4.99
CA GLU A 59 -13.90 2.22 -5.59
C GLU A 59 -14.90 1.22 -6.18
N THR A 60 -14.46 0.33 -7.07
CA THR A 60 -15.36 -0.58 -7.78
C THR A 60 -14.70 -1.92 -8.11
N LEU A 61 -15.46 -3.01 -8.00
CA LEU A 61 -15.11 -4.27 -8.65
C LEU A 61 -15.51 -4.15 -10.12
N GLU A 62 -14.54 -4.01 -11.01
CA GLU A 62 -14.79 -4.07 -12.43
C GLU A 62 -15.29 -5.48 -12.82
N ARG A 63 -16.08 -5.58 -13.90
CA ARG A 63 -16.71 -6.86 -14.33
C ARG A 63 -15.72 -8.01 -14.59
N ASN A 64 -14.43 -7.70 -14.74
CA ASN A 64 -13.32 -8.63 -14.92
C ASN A 64 -12.72 -9.14 -13.59
N GLY A 65 -13.24 -8.71 -12.43
CA GLY A 65 -12.71 -9.06 -11.11
C GLY A 65 -11.55 -8.18 -10.63
N VAL A 66 -11.19 -7.13 -11.38
CA VAL A 66 -10.15 -6.17 -10.98
C VAL A 66 -10.76 -5.09 -10.11
N TRP A 67 -10.13 -4.80 -8.97
CA TRP A 67 -10.53 -3.71 -8.10
C TRP A 67 -9.92 -2.39 -8.60
N SER A 68 -10.76 -1.42 -8.97
CA SER A 68 -10.30 -0.05 -9.13
C SER A 68 -10.06 0.54 -7.74
N HIS A 69 -8.94 1.25 -7.59
CA HIS A 69 -8.56 1.86 -6.33
C HIS A 69 -7.91 3.22 -6.58
N THR A 70 -8.02 4.09 -5.58
CA THR A 70 -7.18 5.28 -5.46
C THR A 70 -6.25 5.11 -4.25
N ARG A 71 -5.12 5.82 -4.29
CA ARG A 71 -4.16 5.83 -3.18
C ARG A 71 -3.97 7.23 -2.64
N GLY A 72 -3.65 7.31 -1.35
CA GLY A 72 -3.16 8.50 -0.70
C GLY A 72 -1.79 8.93 -1.24
N ARG A 73 -1.33 10.09 -0.76
CA ARG A 73 -0.06 10.67 -1.17
C ARG A 73 1.11 9.90 -0.57
N VAL A 74 2.10 9.56 -1.39
CA VAL A 74 3.44 9.14 -0.97
C VAL A 74 4.42 10.20 -1.42
N LYS A 75 5.04 10.89 -0.44
CA LYS A 75 5.86 12.08 -0.67
C LYS A 75 6.84 11.93 -1.84
N ARG A 76 7.60 10.83 -1.87
CA ARG A 76 8.63 10.59 -2.89
C ARG A 76 8.08 10.22 -4.27
N TRP A 77 6.92 9.58 -4.32
CA TRP A 77 6.26 9.26 -5.60
C TRP A 77 5.68 10.52 -6.22
N ASP A 78 5.03 11.35 -5.38
CA ASP A 78 4.28 12.51 -5.81
C ASP A 78 5.08 13.83 -5.71
N GLU A 79 6.41 13.78 -5.58
CA GLU A 79 7.30 14.96 -5.45
C GLU A 79 7.62 15.65 -6.80
N GLN A 80 6.95 15.27 -7.89
CA GLN A 80 7.17 15.80 -9.24
C GLN A 80 5.97 16.57 -9.85
N PHE A 81 5.22 17.33 -9.04
CA PHE A 81 4.23 18.29 -9.55
C PHE A 81 4.27 19.63 -8.81
#